data_AF-A0A4R4Q446-F1
#
_entry.id   AF-A0A4R4Q446-F1
#
_cell.length_a   1.000
_cell.length_b   1.000
_cell.length_c   1.000
_cell.angle_alpha   90.00
_cell.angle_beta   90.00
_cell.angle_gamma   90.00
#
_symmetry.space_group_name_H-M   'P 1'
#
loop_
_entity.id
_entity.type
_entity.pdbx_description
1 polymer ?
#
loop_
_entity_poly.entity_id
_entity_poly.type
_entity_poly.pdbx_seq_one_letter_code
_entity_poly.pdbx_strand_id
1 'polypeptide(L)'
;MNLDQFDLGEFMQDVGRAGFTMMLKIDHERLRDRSKPWTVLLSAPHPGGTVVMRGDLRTLEECLRAVISHMESVLEDREWLELYR
;
A
#
# COMPACT_ATOMS: atom_id res chain seq x y z
N MET A 1 -13.97 -1.29 -0.71
CA MET A 1 -13.40 -0.04 -0.18
C MET A 1 -14.08 1.17 -0.81
N ASN A 2 -14.85 1.91 -0.01
CA ASN A 2 -15.35 3.23 -0.37
C ASN A 2 -14.31 4.27 0.09
N LEU A 3 -13.68 4.99 -0.85
CA LEU A 3 -12.64 5.97 -0.51
C LEU A 3 -13.17 7.22 0.21
N ASP A 4 -14.47 7.52 0.12
CA ASP A 4 -15.06 8.72 0.73
C ASP A 4 -15.13 8.65 2.26
N GLN A 5 -15.06 7.44 2.83
CA GLN A 5 -15.05 7.18 4.28
C GLN A 5 -13.72 6.57 4.74
N PHE A 6 -12.80 6.33 3.81
CA PHE A 6 -11.51 5.72 4.11
C PHE A 6 -10.52 6.77 4.58
N ASP A 7 -10.04 6.64 5.81
CA ASP A 7 -8.96 7.47 6.32
C ASP A 7 -7.61 6.85 5.90
N LEU A 8 -6.97 7.47 4.90
CA LEU A 8 -5.65 7.06 4.43
C LEU A 8 -4.58 7.17 5.51
N GLY A 9 -4.68 8.16 6.39
CA GLY A 9 -3.73 8.37 7.48
C GLY A 9 -3.83 7.25 8.52
N GLU A 10 -5.04 6.86 8.90
CA GLU A 10 -5.28 5.74 9.81
C GLU A 10 -4.76 4.42 9.22
N PHE A 11 -5.09 4.14 7.95
CA PHE A 11 -4.56 2.97 7.26
C PHE A 11 -3.03 2.93 7.25
N MET A 12 -2.37 4.03 6.90
CA MET A 12 -0.90 4.09 6.90
C MET A 12 -0.29 3.91 8.29
N GLN A 13 -0.97 4.37 9.35
CA GLN A 13 -0.54 4.11 10.72
C GLN A 13 -0.65 2.61 11.07
N ASP A 14 -1.73 1.95 10.70
CA ASP A 14 -1.90 0.51 10.94
C ASP A 14 -0.87 -0.33 10.18
N VAL A 15 -0.58 0.02 8.92
CA VAL A 15 0.51 -0.57 8.15
C VAL A 15 1.86 -0.41 8.89
N GLY A 16 2.10 0.76 9.48
CA GLY A 16 3.27 1.02 10.32
C GLY A 16 3.32 0.16 11.59
N ARG A 17 2.18 0.02 12.29
CA ARG A 17 2.03 -0.84 13.48
C ARG A 17 2.30 -2.31 13.16
N ALA A 18 1.95 -2.75 11.95
CA ALA A 18 2.24 -4.08 11.43
C ALA A 18 3.72 -4.30 11.03
N GLY A 19 4.59 -3.30 11.22
CA GLY A 19 6.04 -3.42 10.99
C GLY A 19 6.50 -3.10 9.57
N PHE A 20 5.63 -2.52 8.74
CA PHE A 20 5.99 -2.09 7.39
C PHE A 20 6.30 -0.60 7.32
N THR A 21 7.25 -0.25 6.46
CA THR A 21 7.44 1.11 5.95
C THR A 21 6.65 1.26 4.66
N MET A 22 5.83 2.31 4.56
CA MET A 22 5.00 2.59 3.39
C MET A 22 5.29 3.99 2.83
N MET A 23 5.33 4.09 1.51
CA MET A 23 5.36 5.36 0.77
C MET A 23 4.33 5.32 -0.35
N LEU A 24 3.52 6.38 -0.43
CA LEU A 24 2.69 6.70 -1.58
C LEU A 24 3.18 8.00 -2.20
N LYS A 25 3.26 8.01 -3.52
CA LYS A 25 3.75 9.16 -4.31
C LYS A 25 2.88 9.30 -5.55
N ILE A 26 2.63 10.55 -5.96
CA ILE A 26 2.20 10.88 -7.32
C ILE A 26 3.43 11.36 -8.10
N ASP A 27 3.68 10.75 -9.26
CA ASP A 27 4.69 11.17 -10.21
C ASP A 27 4.10 12.15 -11.24
N HIS A 28 4.58 13.39 -11.22
CA HIS A 28 4.01 14.48 -12.02
C HIS A 28 4.22 14.30 -13.53
N GLU A 29 5.30 13.66 -13.96
CA GLU A 29 5.57 13.40 -15.39
C GLU A 29 4.57 12.36 -15.90
N ARG A 30 4.39 11.28 -15.14
CA ARG A 30 3.44 10.22 -15.47
C ARG A 30 1.99 10.69 -15.42
N LEU A 31 1.68 11.63 -14.53
CA LEU A 31 0.36 12.26 -14.44
C LEU A 31 0.08 13.12 -15.68
N ARG A 32 1.04 13.94 -16.10
CA ARG A 32 0.96 14.74 -17.33
C ARG A 32 0.71 13.84 -18.54
N ASP A 33 1.37 12.69 -18.60
CA ASP A 33 1.27 11.75 -19.70
C ASP A 33 0.06 10.79 -19.59
N ARG A 34 -0.84 11.03 -18.62
CA ARG A 34 -2.07 10.23 -18.34
C ARG A 34 -1.80 8.71 -18.22
N SER A 35 -0.65 8.36 -17.63
CA SER A 35 -0.20 6.97 -17.51
C SER A 35 -0.58 6.36 -16.15
N LYS A 36 0.38 5.75 -15.44
CA LYS A 36 0.23 5.21 -14.09
C LYS A 36 0.94 6.13 -13.09
N PRO A 37 0.29 7.22 -12.64
CA PRO A 37 0.97 8.27 -11.89
C PRO A 37 1.26 7.89 -10.43
N TRP A 38 0.56 6.90 -9.88
CA TRP A 38 0.75 6.51 -8.49
C TRP A 38 1.91 5.53 -8.38
N THR A 39 2.82 5.79 -7.45
CA THR A 39 3.82 4.82 -7.00
C THR A 39 3.51 4.46 -5.54
N VAL A 40 3.44 3.17 -5.28
CA VAL A 40 3.45 2.61 -3.93
C VAL A 40 4.74 1.85 -3.70
N LEU A 41 5.35 2.06 -2.54
CA LEU A 41 6.47 1.28 -2.04
C LEU A 41 6.12 0.80 -0.64
N LEU A 42 6.29 -0.49 -0.40
CA LEU A 42 6.11 -1.12 0.90
C LEU A 42 7.36 -1.95 1.19
N SER A 43 7.89 -1.87 2.41
CA SER A 43 9.02 -2.70 2.81
C SER A 43 8.97 -3.09 4.28
N ALA A 44 9.38 -4.31 4.61
CA ALA A 44 9.54 -4.76 5.99
C ALA A 44 10.77 -5.67 6.13
N PRO A 45 11.42 -5.70 7.31
CA PRO A 45 12.38 -6.74 7.64
C PRO A 45 11.73 -8.12 7.62
N HIS A 46 12.45 -9.14 7.14
CA HIS A 46 11.97 -10.54 7.14
C HIS A 46 13.13 -11.50 7.44
N PRO A 47 12.89 -12.67 8.06
CA PRO A 47 13.91 -13.71 8.18
C PRO A 47 14.44 -14.11 6.80
N GLY A 48 15.68 -13.72 6.48
CA GLY A 48 16.30 -13.95 5.16
C GLY A 48 16.43 -12.70 4.27
N GLY A 49 16.01 -11.51 4.74
CA GLY A 49 16.29 -10.26 4.05
C GLY A 49 15.25 -9.16 4.29
N THR A 50 14.82 -8.52 3.22
CA THR A 50 13.80 -7.47 3.23
C THR A 50 12.70 -7.84 2.25
N VAL A 51 11.47 -7.88 2.71
CA VAL A 51 10.30 -7.96 1.83
C VAL A 51 10.10 -6.57 1.25
N VAL A 52 10.02 -6.45 -0.07
CA VAL A 52 9.78 -5.19 -0.78
C VAL A 52 8.71 -5.39 -1.83
N MET A 53 7.71 -4.52 -1.83
CA MET A 53 6.70 -4.39 -2.87
C MET A 53 6.78 -2.99 -3.46
N ARG A 54 6.85 -2.90 -4.79
CA ARG A 54 6.73 -1.65 -5.53
C ARG A 54 5.71 -1.80 -6.63
N GLY A 55 4.76 -0.88 -6.69
CA GLY A 55 3.75 -0.83 -7.74
C GLY A 55 3.66 0.57 -8.36
N ASP A 56 3.60 0.62 -9.68
CA ASP A 56 3.23 1.83 -10.43
C ASP A 56 1.81 1.61 -11.00
N LEU A 57 0.84 2.41 -10.54
CA LEU A 57 -0.61 2.15 -10.68
C LEU A 57 -1.38 3.41 -11.09
N ARG A 58 -2.62 3.23 -11.56
CA ARG A 58 -3.44 4.32 -12.13
C ARG A 58 -4.19 5.11 -11.06
N THR A 59 -4.59 4.47 -9.97
CA THR A 59 -5.42 5.08 -8.94
C THR A 59 -4.89 4.80 -7.54
N LEU A 60 -5.28 5.63 -6.56
CA LEU A 60 -5.02 5.37 -5.15
C LEU A 60 -5.65 4.05 -4.70
N GLU A 61 -6.87 3.74 -5.15
CA GLU A 61 -7.55 2.49 -4.83
C GLU A 61 -6.74 1.27 -5.28
N GLU A 62 -6.21 1.28 -6.50
CA GLU A 62 -5.34 0.22 -7.01
C GLU A 62 -4.10 0.05 -6.11
N CYS A 63 -3.47 1.15 -5.68
CA CYS A 63 -2.33 1.10 -4.75
C CYS A 63 -2.69 0.44 -3.42
N LEU A 64 -3.80 0.85 -2.80
CA LEU A 64 -4.23 0.33 -1.51
C LEU A 64 -4.59 -1.15 -1.59
N ARG A 65 -5.30 -1.57 -2.64
CA ARG A 65 -5.58 -2.99 -2.88
C ARG A 65 -4.30 -3.80 -3.06
N ALA A 66 -3.33 -3.27 -3.80
CA ALA A 66 -2.05 -3.94 -3.99
C ALA A 66 -1.25 -4.07 -2.68
N VAL A 67 -1.32 -3.07 -1.79
CA VAL A 67 -0.73 -3.15 -0.44
C VAL A 67 -1.42 -4.20 0.40
N ILE A 68 -2.75 -4.18 0.49
CA ILE A 68 -3.54 -5.14 1.27
C ILE A 68 -3.24 -6.56 0.80
N SER A 69 -3.35 -6.83 -0.51
CA SER A 69 -3.07 -8.16 -1.06
C SER A 69 -1.63 -8.63 -0.81
N HIS A 70 -0.65 -7.71 -0.87
CA HIS A 70 0.73 -8.07 -0.54
C HIS A 70 0.87 -8.42 0.94
N MET A 71 0.32 -7.61 1.84
CA MET A 71 0.37 -7.85 3.28
C MET A 71 -0.34 -9.16 3.67
N GLU A 72 -1.49 -9.47 3.10
CA GLU A 72 -2.22 -10.74 3.31
C GLU A 72 -1.37 -11.99 2.96
N SER A 73 -0.43 -11.83 2.01
CA SER A 73 0.46 -12.92 1.56
C SER A 73 1.69 -13.13 2.42
N VAL A 74 2.04 -12.16 3.29
CA VAL A 74 3.27 -12.19 4.08
C VAL A 74 3.02 -12.10 5.59
N LEU A 75 1.86 -11.60 6.02
CA LEU A 75 1.46 -11.52 7.42
C LEU A 75 0.70 -12.76 7.86
N GLU A 76 1.08 -13.28 9.02
CA GLU A 76 0.30 -14.28 9.75
C GLU A 76 -0.91 -13.64 10.44
N ASP A 77 -0.69 -12.49 11.11
CA ASP A 77 -1.75 -11.68 11.73
C ASP A 77 -2.32 -10.67 10.72
N ARG A 78 -3.34 -11.13 9.99
CA ARG A 78 -3.98 -10.39 8.89
C ARG A 78 -5.44 -10.03 9.15
N GLU A 79 -5.99 -10.32 10.34
CA GLU A 79 -7.41 -10.10 10.64
C GLU A 79 -7.80 -8.62 10.55
N TRP A 80 -6.91 -7.72 10.94
CA TRP A 80 -7.14 -6.28 10.88
C TRP A 80 -7.25 -5.73 9.44
N LEU A 81 -6.72 -6.44 8.44
CA LEU A 81 -6.83 -6.03 7.03
C LEU A 81 -8.27 -6.13 6.50
N GLU A 82 -9.13 -6.92 7.15
CA GLU A 82 -10.56 -7.02 6.81
C GLU A 82 -11.30 -5.69 7.00
N LEU A 83 -10.79 -4.81 7.87
CA LEU A 83 -11.33 -3.46 8.08
C LEU A 83 -11.25 -2.58 6.82
N TYR A 84 -10.40 -2.96 5.87
CA TYR A 84 -10.05 -2.16 4.70
C TYR A 84 -10.55 -2.73 3.37
N ARG A 85 -11.41 -3.76 3.38
CA ARG A 85 -11.95 -4.39 2.16
C ARG A 85 -12.99 -3.57 1.40
#